data_AF-A0A073II83-F1
#
_entry.id   AF-A0A073II83-F1
#
_cell.length_a   1.000
_cell.length_b   1.000
_cell.length_c   1.000
_cell.angle_alpha   90.00
_cell.angle_beta   90.00
_cell.angle_gamma   90.00
#
_symmetry.space_group_name_H-M   'P 1'
#
loop_
_entity.id
_entity.type
_entity.pdbx_description
1 polymer ?
#
loop_
_entity_poly.entity_id
_entity_poly.type
_entity_poly.pdbx_seq_one_letter_code
_entity_poly.pdbx_strand_id
1 'polypeptide(L)'
;MAQATNIQRKARTVAALLGMAVLAACLQSETTSESGVIQGNGLAPPGAPSGTCWGKIPTPAVIETVTEQVLVTPAKINADGTVASLPVYREESRQQIVTPRTDRWFEIPCPPAFTVEFVSTLQRALLARGLYAGQITGNMDAATRRAVLAVQSADGLPSDVLSIETARELGLVAVPRSQ
;
A
#
# COMPACT_ATOMS: atom_id res chain seq x y z
N MET A 1 79.80 -2.53 49.16
CA MET A 1 80.02 -1.58 48.04
C MET A 1 78.69 -1.47 47.32
N ALA A 2 77.88 -0.43 47.56
CA ALA A 2 77.92 0.88 46.87
C ALA A 2 77.77 0.67 45.35
N GLN A 3 76.80 1.20 44.61
CA GLN A 3 75.97 2.41 44.73
C GLN A 3 74.78 2.33 43.74
N ALA A 4 73.82 3.24 43.97
CA ALA A 4 72.81 3.82 43.09
C ALA A 4 73.08 3.71 41.56
N THR A 5 72.08 3.72 40.67
CA THR A 5 71.43 4.98 40.25
C THR A 5 70.13 4.73 39.47
N ASN A 6 69.20 5.64 39.74
CA ASN A 6 67.82 5.82 39.28
C ASN A 6 67.78 6.50 37.90
N ILE A 7 66.99 6.01 36.93
CA ILE A 7 66.45 6.84 35.83
C ILE A 7 64.99 6.45 35.56
N GLN A 8 64.10 7.33 36.01
CA GLN A 8 62.68 7.40 35.70
C GLN A 8 62.45 7.69 34.21
N ARG A 9 61.41 7.07 33.62
CA ARG A 9 60.48 7.73 32.68
C ARG A 9 59.15 6.97 32.70
N LYS A 10 58.25 7.40 33.59
CA LYS A 10 56.82 7.07 33.52
C LYS A 10 56.16 7.98 32.49
N ALA A 11 55.47 7.40 31.53
CA ALA A 11 54.42 8.08 30.78
C ALA A 11 53.21 7.15 30.72
N ARG A 12 52.27 7.35 31.65
CA ARG A 12 50.91 6.83 31.58
C ARG A 12 49.97 7.98 31.95
N THR A 13 48.81 7.92 31.31
CA THR A 13 47.49 8.47 31.68
C THR A 13 47.08 9.90 31.28
N VAL A 14 46.13 9.91 30.34
CA VAL A 14 44.79 10.57 30.35
C VAL A 14 44.71 12.05 29.96
N ALA A 15 44.02 12.31 28.84
CA ALA A 15 43.06 13.41 28.71
C ALA A 15 42.08 13.11 27.57
N ALA A 16 40.83 12.86 27.94
CA ALA A 16 39.68 12.82 27.05
C ALA A 16 39.24 14.25 26.72
N LEU A 17 39.15 14.62 25.43
CA LEU A 17 38.51 15.87 25.02
C LEU A 17 37.79 15.71 23.66
N LEU A 18 36.47 15.94 23.73
CA LEU A 18 35.58 16.55 22.75
C LEU A 18 35.51 15.98 21.32
N GLY A 19 34.49 15.15 21.09
CA GLY A 19 33.88 14.94 19.77
C GLY A 19 32.37 15.16 19.86
N MET A 20 31.93 16.42 19.95
CA MET A 20 30.51 16.78 19.91
C MET A 20 30.12 17.02 18.43
N ALA A 21 29.79 15.94 17.73
CA ALA A 21 29.31 15.99 16.35
C ALA A 21 27.82 16.39 16.36
N VAL A 22 27.55 17.56 15.80
CA VAL A 22 26.23 18.18 15.63
C VAL A 22 25.37 17.30 14.71
N LEU A 23 24.36 16.63 15.27
CA LEU A 23 23.27 16.06 14.48
C LEU A 23 22.32 17.20 14.07
N ALA A 24 22.58 17.78 12.90
CA ALA A 24 21.61 18.62 12.21
C ALA A 24 20.40 17.75 11.82
N ALA A 25 19.31 17.87 12.57
CA ALA A 25 18.03 17.26 12.23
C ALA A 25 17.52 17.89 10.92
N CYS A 26 17.25 17.06 9.91
CA CYS A 26 16.44 17.47 8.78
C CYS A 26 15.01 17.70 9.29
N LEU A 27 14.66 18.95 9.56
CA LEU A 27 13.27 19.38 9.66
C LEU A 27 12.69 19.33 8.24
N GLN A 28 11.95 18.28 7.92
CA GLN A 28 11.19 18.21 6.67
C GLN A 28 10.05 19.23 6.78
N SER A 29 10.14 20.31 6.00
CA SER A 29 9.07 21.29 5.88
C SER A 29 7.82 20.60 5.32
N GLU A 30 6.72 20.69 6.06
CA GLU A 30 5.40 20.33 5.56
C GLU A 30 5.08 21.23 4.37
N THR A 31 4.94 20.64 3.19
CA THR A 31 4.54 21.36 1.98
C THR A 31 3.03 21.62 2.03
N THR A 32 2.64 22.76 2.57
CA THR A 32 1.26 23.27 2.43
C THR A 32 1.10 23.83 1.03
N SER A 33 0.34 23.15 0.18
CA SER A 33 -0.03 23.65 -1.15
C SER A 33 -1.13 24.70 -1.03
N GLU A 34 -0.91 25.86 -1.64
CA GLU A 34 -1.77 27.05 -1.65
C GLU A 34 -3.13 26.86 -2.34
N SER A 35 -3.44 25.66 -2.84
CA SER A 35 -4.67 25.38 -3.58
C SER A 35 -5.89 25.04 -2.70
N GLY A 36 -5.77 25.01 -1.37
CA GLY A 36 -6.89 24.64 -0.48
C GLY A 36 -7.41 23.20 -0.65
N VAL A 37 -6.81 22.43 -1.56
CA VAL A 37 -6.99 20.98 -1.67
C VAL A 37 -5.99 20.38 -0.71
N ILE A 38 -6.45 19.95 0.46
CA ILE A 38 -5.70 19.02 1.29
C ILE A 38 -5.57 17.75 0.45
N GLN A 39 -4.48 17.60 -0.28
CA GLN A 39 -4.08 16.32 -0.82
C GLN A 39 -3.82 15.47 0.41
N GLY A 40 -4.78 14.59 0.73
CA GLY A 40 -4.65 13.67 1.86
C GLY A 40 -3.29 12.98 1.78
N ASN A 41 -2.72 12.66 2.93
CA ASN A 41 -1.43 11.98 3.10
C ASN A 41 -1.34 10.57 2.45
N GLY A 42 -2.24 10.24 1.52
CA GLY A 42 -2.34 8.95 0.85
C GLY A 42 -2.87 7.84 1.76
N LEU A 43 -3.34 8.16 2.97
CA LEU A 43 -3.85 7.18 3.94
C LEU A 43 -5.36 6.97 3.86
N ALA A 44 -6.09 7.73 3.03
CA ALA A 44 -7.53 7.64 2.88
C ALA A 44 -7.98 8.06 1.46
N PRO A 45 -9.14 7.58 0.98
CA PRO A 45 -9.71 8.06 -0.28
C PRO A 45 -10.14 9.54 -0.20
N PRO A 46 -10.23 10.24 -1.34
CA PRO A 46 -10.79 11.59 -1.39
C PRO A 46 -12.20 11.63 -0.77
N GLY A 47 -12.44 12.57 0.15
CA GLY A 47 -13.75 12.73 0.81
C GLY A 47 -14.03 11.74 1.95
N ALA A 48 -13.03 10.97 2.41
CA ALA A 48 -13.18 10.09 3.56
C ALA A 48 -13.68 10.84 4.82
N PRO A 49 -14.65 10.28 5.57
CA PRO A 49 -15.13 10.90 6.81
C PRO A 49 -14.01 11.08 7.84
N SER A 50 -14.06 12.18 8.59
CA SER A 50 -13.10 12.44 9.68
C SER A 50 -13.14 11.34 10.74
N GLY A 51 -11.96 10.94 11.24
CA GLY A 51 -11.83 9.90 12.27
C GLY A 51 -11.93 8.46 11.75
N THR A 52 -11.96 8.25 10.43
CA THR A 52 -11.89 6.93 9.80
C THR A 52 -10.46 6.59 9.38
N CYS A 53 -10.13 5.30 9.34
CA CYS A 53 -8.83 4.79 8.89
C CYS A 53 -9.03 3.85 7.71
N TRP A 54 -8.12 3.89 6.75
CA TRP A 54 -8.29 3.17 5.49
C TRP A 54 -7.05 2.37 5.11
N GLY A 55 -7.28 1.22 4.51
CA GLY A 55 -6.32 0.47 3.72
C GLY A 55 -6.64 0.59 2.23
N LYS A 56 -5.68 0.22 1.38
CA LYS A 56 -5.90 0.12 -0.06
C LYS A 56 -5.18 -1.07 -0.64
N ILE A 57 -5.79 -1.67 -1.65
CA ILE A 57 -5.14 -2.63 -2.54
C ILE A 57 -5.22 -2.12 -3.98
N PRO A 58 -4.24 -2.47 -4.83
CA PRO A 58 -4.32 -2.13 -6.24
C PRO A 58 -5.28 -3.04 -7.00
N THR A 59 -6.17 -2.45 -7.80
CA THR A 59 -6.92 -3.12 -8.85
C THR A 59 -6.10 -3.04 -10.14
N PRO A 60 -5.67 -4.18 -10.72
CA PRO A 60 -4.79 -4.18 -11.89
C PRO A 60 -5.43 -3.56 -13.13
N ALA A 61 -4.59 -3.05 -14.03
CA ALA A 61 -5.05 -2.56 -15.33
C ALA A 61 -5.44 -3.73 -16.25
N VAL A 62 -6.44 -3.50 -17.11
CA VAL A 62 -6.79 -4.41 -18.21
C VAL A 62 -6.16 -3.87 -19.49
N ILE A 63 -5.34 -4.69 -20.13
CA ILE A 63 -4.64 -4.38 -21.39
C ILE A 63 -5.19 -5.32 -22.45
N GLU A 64 -5.61 -4.74 -23.58
CA GLU A 64 -6.13 -5.48 -24.71
C GLU A 64 -5.32 -5.18 -25.98
N THR A 65 -5.26 -6.16 -26.88
CA THR A 65 -4.72 -5.95 -28.22
C THR A 65 -5.86 -5.51 -29.13
N VAL A 66 -5.83 -4.25 -29.54
CA VAL A 66 -6.84 -3.67 -30.43
C VAL A 66 -6.29 -3.69 -31.85
N THR A 67 -7.05 -4.28 -32.78
CA THR A 67 -6.76 -4.26 -34.22
C THR A 67 -7.68 -3.26 -34.91
N GLU A 68 -7.10 -2.30 -35.61
CA GLU A 68 -7.82 -1.26 -36.35
C GLU A 68 -7.51 -1.36 -37.84
N GLN A 69 -8.51 -1.12 -38.68
CA GLN A 69 -8.30 -0.97 -40.12
C GLN A 69 -8.00 0.49 -40.43
N VAL A 70 -6.74 0.77 -40.75
CA VAL A 70 -6.28 2.10 -41.14
C VAL A 70 -6.42 2.26 -42.66
N LEU A 71 -7.13 3.30 -43.09
CA LEU A 71 -7.26 3.63 -44.51
C LEU A 71 -5.91 4.10 -45.06
N VAL A 72 -5.31 3.31 -45.95
CA VAL A 72 -4.02 3.62 -46.58
C VAL A 72 -4.22 4.44 -47.85
N THR A 73 -5.23 4.10 -48.63
CA THR A 73 -5.53 4.80 -49.89
C THR A 73 -7.04 4.97 -50.00
N PRO A 74 -7.55 6.20 -50.13
CA PRO A 74 -8.98 6.44 -50.31
C PRO A 74 -9.46 5.93 -51.67
N ALA A 75 -10.77 5.73 -51.78
CA ALA A 75 -11.41 5.45 -53.06
C ALA A 75 -11.23 6.61 -54.04
N LYS A 76 -11.12 6.31 -55.32
CA LYS A 76 -11.17 7.33 -56.39
C LYS A 76 -12.54 7.26 -57.07
N ILE A 77 -13.13 8.42 -57.33
CA ILE A 77 -14.43 8.57 -57.99
C ILE A 77 -14.21 9.37 -59.28
N ASN A 78 -14.85 8.94 -60.37
CA ASN A 78 -14.84 9.62 -61.66
C ASN A 78 -15.77 10.85 -61.64
N ALA A 79 -15.62 11.75 -62.62
CA ALA A 79 -16.45 12.94 -62.73
C ALA A 79 -17.94 12.65 -62.98
N ASP A 80 -18.26 11.46 -63.52
CA ASP A 80 -19.63 10.98 -63.73
C ASP A 80 -20.25 10.33 -62.49
N GLY A 81 -19.54 10.32 -61.35
CA GLY A 81 -19.97 9.74 -60.09
C GLY A 81 -19.70 8.24 -59.95
N THR A 82 -19.11 7.58 -60.95
CA THR A 82 -18.77 6.15 -60.87
C THR A 82 -17.48 5.90 -60.08
N VAL A 83 -17.35 4.73 -59.44
CA VAL A 83 -16.16 4.38 -58.65
C VAL A 83 -15.02 3.97 -59.59
N ALA A 84 -13.92 4.72 -59.57
CA ALA A 84 -12.72 4.45 -60.36
C ALA A 84 -11.77 3.46 -59.68
N SER A 85 -11.62 3.54 -58.36
CA SER A 85 -10.85 2.57 -57.57
C SER A 85 -11.39 2.44 -56.16
N LEU A 86 -11.39 1.22 -55.63
CA LEU A 86 -11.77 0.94 -54.25
C LEU A 86 -10.71 1.45 -53.25
N PRO A 87 -11.11 1.73 -52.00
CA PRO A 87 -10.16 2.07 -50.95
C PRO A 87 -9.31 0.85 -50.55
N VAL A 88 -8.07 1.11 -50.10
CA VAL A 88 -7.16 0.10 -49.57
C VAL A 88 -6.94 0.35 -48.09
N TYR A 89 -7.15 -0.68 -47.27
CA TYR A 89 -6.95 -0.66 -45.82
C TYR A 89 -5.77 -1.53 -45.41
N ARG A 90 -5.18 -1.21 -44.26
CA ARG A 90 -4.16 -2.02 -43.58
C ARG A 90 -4.62 -2.25 -42.15
N GLU A 91 -4.44 -3.47 -41.66
CA GLU A 91 -4.66 -3.77 -40.26
C GLU A 91 -3.43 -3.37 -39.43
N GLU A 92 -3.69 -2.63 -38.36
CA GLU A 92 -2.69 -2.27 -37.36
C GLU A 92 -3.14 -2.76 -35.99
N SER A 93 -2.29 -3.53 -35.33
CA SER A 93 -2.53 -4.02 -33.97
C SER A 93 -1.67 -3.25 -32.98
N ARG A 94 -2.28 -2.77 -31.88
CA ARG A 94 -1.55 -2.16 -30.77
C ARG A 94 -2.06 -2.64 -29.42
N GLN A 95 -1.21 -2.57 -28.41
CA GLN A 95 -1.62 -2.74 -27.02
C GLN A 95 -2.29 -1.46 -26.53
N GLN A 96 -3.46 -1.59 -25.91
CA GLN A 96 -4.21 -0.49 -25.34
C GLN A 96 -4.65 -0.82 -23.92
N ILE A 97 -4.41 0.10 -23.00
CA ILE A 97 -4.97 0.03 -21.65
C ILE A 97 -6.44 0.43 -21.76
N VAL A 98 -7.35 -0.54 -21.71
CA VAL A 98 -8.80 -0.30 -21.79
C VAL A 98 -9.40 0.04 -20.43
N THR A 99 -8.76 -0.41 -19.35
CA THR A 99 -9.11 -0.02 -17.98
C THR A 99 -7.83 0.25 -17.21
N PRO A 100 -7.63 1.49 -16.71
CA PRO A 100 -6.43 1.82 -15.97
C PRO A 100 -6.41 1.13 -14.61
N ARG A 101 -5.20 0.94 -14.06
CA ARG A 101 -5.00 0.52 -12.67
C ARG A 101 -5.60 1.58 -11.75
N THR A 102 -6.34 1.15 -10.74
CA THR A 102 -6.89 2.03 -9.70
C THR A 102 -6.61 1.47 -8.31
N ASP A 103 -6.74 2.28 -7.28
CA ASP A 103 -6.68 1.83 -5.89
C ASP A 103 -8.10 1.52 -5.40
N ARG A 104 -8.29 0.32 -4.83
CA ARG A 104 -9.51 -0.04 -4.12
C ARG A 104 -9.30 0.16 -2.63
N TRP A 105 -10.06 1.12 -2.08
CA TRP A 105 -10.02 1.51 -0.68
C TRP A 105 -11.00 0.69 0.16
N PHE A 106 -10.64 0.45 1.42
CA PHE A 106 -11.51 -0.19 2.41
C PHE A 106 -11.18 0.34 3.82
N GLU A 107 -12.19 0.45 4.67
CA GLU A 107 -11.99 0.90 6.05
C GLU A 107 -11.30 -0.15 6.90
N ILE A 108 -10.47 0.28 7.86
CA ILE A 108 -9.74 -0.57 8.80
C ILE A 108 -9.93 -0.05 10.23
N PRO A 109 -9.79 -0.90 11.27
CA PRO A 109 -9.78 -0.44 12.65
C PRO A 109 -8.70 0.62 12.91
N CYS A 110 -9.10 1.77 13.42
CA CYS A 110 -8.18 2.84 13.79
C CYS A 110 -7.35 2.48 15.03
N PRO A 111 -6.06 2.86 15.09
CA PRO A 111 -5.29 2.80 16.34
C PRO A 111 -6.02 3.53 17.49
N PRO A 112 -5.92 3.02 18.73
CA PRO A 112 -5.13 1.87 19.17
C PRO A 112 -5.89 0.52 19.09
N ALA A 113 -6.84 0.32 18.18
CA ALA A 113 -7.70 -0.88 18.16
C ALA A 113 -6.93 -2.21 18.11
N PHE A 114 -5.73 -2.26 17.52
CA PHE A 114 -4.89 -3.46 17.46
C PHE A 114 -4.16 -3.76 18.79
N THR A 115 -4.93 -3.93 19.87
CA THR A 115 -4.42 -4.39 21.17
C THR A 115 -4.18 -5.90 21.17
N VAL A 116 -3.41 -6.38 22.15
CA VAL A 116 -3.19 -7.82 22.38
C VAL A 116 -4.52 -8.57 22.53
N GLU A 117 -5.49 -7.99 23.25
CA GLU A 117 -6.83 -8.56 23.44
C GLU A 117 -7.64 -8.63 22.14
N PHE A 118 -7.60 -7.56 21.35
CA PHE A 118 -8.31 -7.51 20.06
C PHE A 118 -7.76 -8.56 19.10
N VAL A 119 -6.43 -8.65 18.97
CA VAL A 119 -5.79 -9.62 18.07
C VAL A 119 -5.94 -11.05 18.61
N SER A 120 -5.95 -11.26 19.93
CA SER A 120 -6.24 -12.58 20.51
C SER A 120 -7.67 -13.03 20.20
N THR A 121 -8.62 -12.08 20.18
CA THR A 121 -10.01 -12.35 19.77
C THR A 121 -10.11 -12.64 18.28
N LEU A 122 -9.36 -11.92 17.44
CA LEU A 122 -9.23 -12.21 16.01
C LEU A 122 -8.71 -13.62 15.76
N GLN A 123 -7.60 -13.99 16.39
CA GLN A 123 -6.99 -15.31 16.27
C GLN A 123 -7.96 -16.42 16.69
N ARG A 124 -8.72 -16.23 17.78
CA ARG A 124 -9.79 -17.16 18.18
C ARG A 124 -10.90 -17.28 17.14
N ALA A 125 -11.37 -16.15 16.60
CA ALA A 125 -12.42 -16.12 15.59
C ALA A 125 -12.00 -16.82 14.29
N LEU A 126 -10.74 -16.67 13.88
CA LEU A 126 -10.14 -17.34 12.71
C LEU A 126 -9.90 -18.83 12.98
N LEU A 127 -9.43 -19.19 14.18
CA LEU A 127 -9.24 -20.58 14.60
C LEU A 127 -10.56 -21.35 14.60
N ALA A 128 -11.63 -20.76 15.14
CA ALA A 128 -12.96 -21.37 15.17
C ALA A 128 -13.54 -21.65 13.77
N ARG A 129 -13.06 -20.92 12.75
CA ARG A 129 -13.42 -21.10 11.33
C ARG A 129 -12.45 -22.01 10.57
N GLY A 130 -11.44 -22.57 11.24
CA GLY A 130 -10.42 -23.42 10.62
C GLY A 130 -9.41 -22.67 9.74
N LEU A 131 -9.36 -21.33 9.82
CA LEU A 131 -8.48 -20.49 8.98
C LEU A 131 -7.15 -20.15 9.65
N TYR A 132 -7.02 -20.46 10.94
CA TYR A 132 -5.81 -20.24 11.73
C TYR A 132 -5.50 -21.49 12.55
N ALA A 133 -4.22 -21.86 12.62
CA ALA A 133 -3.74 -23.03 13.38
C ALA A 133 -2.57 -22.69 14.33
N GLY A 134 -2.24 -21.41 14.46
CA GLY A 134 -1.17 -20.94 15.34
C GLY A 134 -1.61 -20.79 16.80
N GLN A 135 -0.67 -20.41 17.65
CA GLN A 135 -0.97 -20.06 19.04
C GLN A 135 -1.67 -18.71 19.13
N ILE A 136 -2.54 -18.53 20.12
CA ILE A 136 -3.18 -17.25 20.38
C ILE A 136 -2.16 -16.36 21.12
N THR A 137 -1.43 -15.55 20.37
CA THR A 137 -0.35 -14.69 20.88
C THR A 137 -0.77 -13.24 21.08
N GLY A 138 -1.90 -12.83 20.49
CA GLY A 138 -2.32 -11.42 20.43
C GLY A 138 -1.40 -10.54 19.56
N ASN A 139 -0.52 -11.15 18.78
CA ASN A 139 0.35 -10.43 17.84
C ASN A 139 -0.18 -10.58 16.41
N MET A 140 -0.23 -9.48 15.66
CA MET A 140 -0.60 -9.50 14.24
C MET A 140 0.58 -10.01 13.39
N ASP A 141 0.98 -11.26 13.62
CA ASP A 141 2.12 -11.92 12.99
C ASP A 141 1.81 -12.43 11.57
N ALA A 142 2.81 -13.00 10.91
CA ALA A 142 2.66 -13.50 9.54
C ALA A 142 1.61 -14.62 9.42
N ALA A 143 1.42 -15.44 10.46
CA ALA A 143 0.39 -16.48 10.46
C ALA A 143 -1.01 -15.88 10.56
N THR A 144 -1.17 -14.87 11.43
CA THR A 144 -2.44 -14.15 11.63
C THR A 144 -2.81 -13.37 10.37
N ARG A 145 -1.86 -12.63 9.79
CA ARG A 145 -2.06 -11.90 8.52
C ARG A 145 -2.41 -12.82 7.35
N ARG A 146 -1.82 -14.01 7.28
CA ARG A 146 -2.21 -15.01 6.26
C ARG A 146 -3.65 -15.51 6.44
N ALA A 147 -4.08 -15.71 7.69
CA ALA A 147 -5.45 -16.10 7.98
C ALA A 147 -6.45 -14.97 7.66
N VAL A 148 -6.08 -13.71 7.94
CA VAL A 148 -6.84 -12.52 7.49
C VAL A 148 -6.93 -12.48 5.97
N LEU A 149 -5.81 -12.66 5.26
CA LEU A 149 -5.82 -12.73 3.80
C LEU A 149 -6.75 -13.84 3.29
N ALA A 150 -6.72 -15.02 3.89
CA ALA A 150 -7.54 -16.15 3.48
C ALA A 150 -9.04 -15.87 3.63
N VAL A 151 -9.47 -15.33 4.79
CA VAL A 151 -10.89 -15.00 5.01
C VAL A 151 -11.34 -13.89 4.05
N GLN A 152 -10.57 -12.81 3.92
CA GLN A 152 -10.97 -11.66 3.12
C GLN A 152 -10.93 -11.95 1.61
N SER A 153 -10.01 -12.80 1.15
CA SER A 153 -9.94 -13.19 -0.26
C SER A 153 -11.18 -13.94 -0.72
N ALA A 154 -11.80 -14.73 0.17
CA ALA A 154 -13.04 -15.44 -0.12
C ALA A 154 -14.19 -14.47 -0.44
N ASP A 155 -14.19 -13.30 0.21
CA ASP A 155 -15.18 -12.23 0.03
C ASP A 155 -14.72 -11.17 -1.00
N GLY A 156 -13.69 -11.50 -1.80
CA GLY A 156 -13.21 -10.64 -2.88
C GLY A 156 -12.27 -9.51 -2.44
N LEU A 157 -11.75 -9.55 -1.21
CA LEU A 157 -10.75 -8.64 -0.66
C LEU A 157 -9.39 -9.31 -0.40
N PRO A 158 -8.51 -9.44 -1.42
CA PRO A 158 -7.19 -10.05 -1.26
C PRO A 158 -6.20 -9.11 -0.56
N SER A 159 -6.43 -8.85 0.73
CA SER A 159 -5.61 -8.01 1.61
C SER A 159 -5.28 -8.77 2.89
N ASP A 160 -4.07 -8.62 3.41
CA ASP A 160 -3.65 -9.15 4.71
C ASP A 160 -3.86 -8.14 5.87
N VAL A 161 -4.38 -6.95 5.55
CA VAL A 161 -4.84 -5.93 6.49
C VAL A 161 -6.32 -6.14 6.79
N LEU A 162 -6.68 -6.24 8.07
CA LEU A 162 -8.04 -6.49 8.52
C LEU A 162 -8.96 -5.29 8.21
N SER A 163 -9.99 -5.53 7.40
CA SER A 163 -11.05 -4.57 7.10
C SER A 163 -12.06 -4.48 8.26
N ILE A 164 -12.74 -3.33 8.35
CA ILE A 164 -13.84 -3.14 9.31
C ILE A 164 -15.01 -4.07 9.00
N GLU A 165 -15.29 -4.33 7.73
CA GLU A 165 -16.34 -5.24 7.27
C GLU A 165 -16.10 -6.66 7.81
N THR A 166 -14.94 -7.23 7.51
CA THR A 166 -14.54 -8.55 8.01
C THR A 166 -14.46 -8.58 9.53
N ALA A 167 -13.99 -7.50 10.18
CA ALA A 167 -13.98 -7.41 11.63
C ALA A 167 -15.40 -7.47 12.24
N ARG A 168 -16.40 -6.89 11.57
CA ARG A 168 -17.82 -6.98 11.98
C ARG A 168 -18.37 -8.39 11.78
N GLU A 169 -18.11 -9.02 10.64
CA GLU A 169 -18.55 -10.39 10.33
C GLU A 169 -17.95 -11.43 11.27
N LEU A 170 -16.71 -11.21 11.69
CA LEU A 170 -16.04 -12.04 12.69
C LEU A 170 -16.48 -11.72 14.13
N GLY A 171 -17.29 -10.68 14.33
CA GLY A 171 -17.85 -10.29 15.64
C GLY A 171 -16.88 -9.49 16.53
N LEU A 172 -15.85 -8.87 15.96
CA LEU A 172 -14.87 -8.07 16.71
C LEU A 172 -15.28 -6.60 16.87
N VAL A 173 -16.07 -6.08 15.93
CA VAL A 173 -16.51 -4.68 15.89
C VAL A 173 -18.03 -4.64 15.87
N ALA A 174 -18.59 -3.70 16.63
CA ALA A 174 -20.04 -3.53 16.66
C ALA A 174 -20.60 -3.11 15.28
N VAL A 175 -21.73 -3.71 14.92
CA VAL A 175 -22.53 -3.31 13.76
C VAL A 175 -23.50 -2.22 14.22
N PRO A 176 -23.53 -1.03 13.58
CA PRO A 176 -24.53 -0.01 13.88
C PRO A 176 -25.94 -0.58 13.70
N ARG A 177 -26.85 -0.31 14.64
CA ARG A 177 -28.26 -0.68 14.48
C ARG A 177 -28.91 0.33 13.53
N SER A 178 -29.55 -0.16 12.48
CA SER A 178 -30.49 0.64 11.70
C SER A 178 -31.66 1.02 12.63
N GLN A 179 -31.83 2.31 12.86
CA GLN A 179 -33.01 2.85 13.55
C GLN A 179 -34.11 3.17 12.55
#